data_AF-A0AAV2T155-F1
#
_entry.id   AF-A0AAV2T155-F1
#
_cell.length_a   1.000
_cell.length_b   1.000
_cell.length_c   1.000
_cell.angle_alpha   90.00
_cell.angle_beta   90.00
_cell.angle_gamma   90.00
#
_symmetry.space_group_name_H-M   'P 1'
#
loop_
_entity.id
_entity.type
_entity.pdbx_description
1 polymer ?
#
loop_
_entity_poly.entity_id
_entity_poly.type
_entity_poly.pdbx_seq_one_letter_code
_entity_poly.pdbx_strand_id
1 'polypeptide(L)'
;MPSLVDRFQRFVDNHLQVVRIIPPLLGFSGLFLISKHYYLFTRFRTVSSVPVEVFTRRLRLRGIVRSVEADGEVQVEHIPRLAFFNNSTGASRMPLLLPLTHSEKSVAWMRANLPVNSRVRFVLLGKSDDSTRLIGLVFYRRVILGDSLMWIRFRLCCLFTPMFPNCCCVMVWPRCGT
;
A
#
# COMPACT_ATOMS: atom_id res chain seq x y z
N MET A 1 29.99 -44.02 35.00
CA MET A 1 28.67 -43.37 34.87
C MET A 1 28.42 -43.18 33.38
N PRO A 2 27.28 -43.61 32.82
CA PRO A 2 27.02 -43.39 31.40
C PRO A 2 27.03 -41.89 31.14
N SER A 3 27.84 -41.46 30.17
CA SER A 3 27.98 -40.05 29.84
C SER A 3 26.65 -39.51 29.30
N LEU A 4 26.43 -38.20 29.40
CA LEU A 4 25.25 -37.57 28.80
C LEU A 4 25.17 -37.84 27.29
N VAL A 5 26.32 -37.95 26.64
CA VAL A 5 26.46 -38.28 25.22
C VAL A 5 25.92 -39.68 24.92
N ASP A 6 26.23 -40.68 25.75
CA ASP A 6 25.71 -42.05 25.58
C ASP A 6 24.19 -42.13 25.71
N ARG A 7 23.60 -41.31 26.61
CA ARG A 7 22.14 -41.23 26.76
C ARG A 7 21.49 -40.55 25.56
N PHE A 8 22.12 -39.49 25.03
CA PHE A 8 21.66 -38.82 23.81
C PHE A 8 21.73 -39.74 22.60
N GLN A 9 22.82 -40.49 22.46
CA GLN A 9 23.01 -41.40 21.33
C GLN A 9 21.96 -42.52 21.34
N ARG A 10 21.74 -43.17 22.49
CA ARG A 10 20.65 -44.14 22.64
C ARG A 10 19.27 -43.56 22.37
N PHE A 11 19.05 -42.29 22.73
CA PHE A 11 17.78 -41.62 22.49
C PHE A 11 17.56 -41.33 21.00
N VAL A 12 18.58 -40.84 20.31
CA VAL A 12 18.57 -40.61 18.86
C VAL A 12 18.39 -41.94 18.12
N ASP A 13 19.10 -42.99 18.53
CA ASP A 13 18.99 -44.31 17.92
C ASP A 13 17.59 -44.93 18.10
N ASN A 14 16.98 -44.81 19.29
CA ASN A 14 15.60 -45.27 19.52
C ASN A 14 14.53 -44.43 18.82
N HIS A 15 14.81 -43.16 18.50
CA HIS A 15 13.83 -42.21 17.95
C HIS A 15 14.27 -41.58 16.62
N LEU A 16 15.04 -42.32 15.82
CA LEU A 16 15.61 -41.88 14.55
C LEU A 16 14.56 -41.35 13.56
N GLN A 17 13.34 -41.91 13.59
CA GLN A 17 12.23 -41.41 12.79
C GLN A 17 11.75 -40.02 13.24
N VAL A 18 11.73 -39.75 14.55
CA VAL A 18 11.29 -38.47 15.12
C VAL A 18 12.28 -37.36 14.78
N VAL A 19 13.58 -37.64 14.92
CA VAL A 19 14.66 -36.68 14.59
C VAL A 19 14.60 -36.29 13.11
N ARG A 20 14.16 -37.19 12.23
CA ARG A 20 14.05 -36.94 10.78
C ARG A 20 12.87 -36.02 10.41
N ILE A 21 11.77 -36.03 11.16
CA ILE A 21 10.57 -35.22 10.86
C ILE A 21 10.56 -33.86 11.56
N ILE A 22 11.35 -33.65 12.62
CA ILE A 22 11.42 -32.36 13.33
C ILE A 22 11.89 -31.21 12.43
N PRO A 23 13.00 -31.31 11.66
CA PRO A 23 13.45 -30.22 10.82
C PRO A 23 12.42 -29.74 9.79
N PRO A 24 11.75 -30.62 9.00
CA PRO A 24 10.72 -30.16 8.07
C PRO A 24 9.50 -29.57 8.80
N LEU A 25 9.06 -30.14 9.93
CA LEU A 25 7.96 -29.57 10.72
C LEU A 25 8.28 -28.17 11.25
N LEU A 26 9.49 -27.98 11.75
CA LEU A 26 9.96 -26.68 12.23
C LEU A 26 10.01 -25.67 11.08
N GLY A 27 10.51 -26.10 9.91
CA GLY A 27 10.55 -25.30 8.68
C GLY A 27 9.16 -24.88 8.20
N PHE A 28 8.20 -25.79 8.17
CA PHE A 28 6.81 -25.48 7.82
C PHE A 28 6.15 -24.55 8.84
N SER A 29 6.38 -24.76 10.14
CA SER A 29 5.85 -23.87 11.18
C SER A 29 6.40 -22.44 11.04
N GLY A 30 7.70 -22.32 10.74
CA GLY A 30 8.34 -21.04 10.45
C GLY A 30 7.70 -20.38 9.24
N LEU A 31 7.59 -21.09 8.12
CA LEU A 31 6.97 -20.56 6.90
C LEU A 31 5.51 -20.15 7.14
N PHE A 32 4.75 -20.90 7.94
CA PHE A 32 3.37 -20.59 8.30
C PHE A 32 3.22 -19.34 9.17
N LEU A 33 4.07 -19.18 10.18
CA LEU A 33 4.05 -17.97 11.02
C LEU A 33 4.38 -16.72 10.21
N ILE A 34 5.35 -16.85 9.30
CA ILE A 34 5.74 -15.76 8.43
C ILE A 34 4.60 -15.51 7.41
N SER A 35 3.98 -16.55 6.83
CA SER A 35 2.84 -16.46 5.89
C SER A 35 1.68 -15.61 6.45
N LYS A 36 1.33 -15.80 7.73
CA LYS A 36 0.26 -15.07 8.44
C LYS A 36 0.52 -13.56 8.52
N HIS A 37 1.77 -13.10 8.42
CA HIS A 37 2.12 -11.69 8.59
C HIS A 37 2.28 -10.92 7.26
N TYR A 38 1.99 -11.55 6.13
CA TYR A 38 2.24 -10.94 4.82
C TYR A 38 0.99 -10.37 4.15
N TYR A 39 0.65 -9.15 4.56
CA TYR A 39 -0.07 -8.19 3.71
C TYR A 39 0.58 -7.99 2.32
N LEU A 40 1.81 -8.49 2.12
CA LEU A 40 2.54 -8.45 0.86
C LEU A 40 2.04 -9.43 -0.21
N PHE A 41 1.38 -10.52 0.17
CA PHE A 41 0.82 -11.52 -0.75
C PHE A 41 -0.69 -11.33 -0.99
N THR A 42 -1.38 -10.58 -0.13
CA THR A 42 -2.83 -10.37 -0.23
C THR A 42 -3.15 -9.29 -1.26
N ARG A 43 -4.03 -9.61 -2.22
CA ARG A 43 -4.56 -8.62 -3.16
C ARG A 43 -5.85 -8.03 -2.58
N PHE A 44 -5.81 -6.75 -2.22
CA PHE A 44 -7.01 -6.01 -1.83
C PHE A 44 -7.91 -5.79 -3.04
N ARG A 45 -9.12 -6.37 -3.01
CA ARG A 45 -10.11 -6.26 -4.09
C ARG A 45 -11.21 -5.25 -3.80
N THR A 46 -11.40 -4.87 -2.56
CA THR A 46 -12.44 -3.93 -2.14
C THR A 46 -11.91 -3.03 -1.04
N VAL A 47 -12.53 -1.88 -0.87
CA VAL A 47 -12.23 -0.93 0.22
C VAL A 47 -12.39 -1.58 1.59
N SER A 48 -13.37 -2.47 1.76
CA SER A 48 -13.60 -3.24 2.99
C SER A 48 -12.56 -4.33 3.25
N SER A 49 -11.86 -4.82 2.22
CA SER A 49 -10.85 -5.86 2.38
C SER A 49 -9.52 -5.35 2.94
N VAL A 50 -9.35 -4.03 3.10
CA VAL A 50 -8.12 -3.43 3.63
C VAL A 50 -8.13 -3.50 5.15
N PRO A 51 -7.17 -4.22 5.76
CA PRO A 51 -7.07 -4.33 7.20
C PRO A 51 -6.56 -3.03 7.83
N VAL A 52 -6.97 -2.78 9.08
CA VAL A 52 -6.72 -1.52 9.80
C VAL A 52 -5.22 -1.25 9.96
N GLU A 53 -4.44 -2.33 10.10
CA GLU A 53 -2.98 -2.31 10.27
C GLU A 53 -2.26 -1.65 9.09
N VAL A 54 -2.83 -1.68 7.88
CA VAL A 54 -2.25 -1.04 6.69
C VAL A 54 -2.30 0.49 6.81
N PHE A 55 -3.38 1.02 7.40
CA PHE A 55 -3.52 2.45 7.65
C PHE A 55 -2.57 2.90 8.75
N THR A 56 -2.50 2.15 9.86
CA THR A 56 -1.62 2.46 11.00
C THR A 56 -0.13 2.43 10.59
N ARG A 57 0.29 1.42 9.82
CA ARG A 57 1.69 1.24 9.40
C ARG A 57 2.07 2.05 8.16
N ARG A 58 1.14 2.81 7.56
CA ARG A 58 1.33 3.63 6.34
C ARG A 58 2.10 2.89 5.24
N LEU A 59 1.68 1.66 4.95
CA LEU A 59 2.39 0.82 3.99
C LEU A 59 2.23 1.38 2.56
N ARG A 60 3.34 1.40 1.81
CA ARG A 60 3.35 1.76 0.39
C ARG A 60 2.85 0.58 -0.44
N LEU A 61 1.61 0.69 -0.90
CA LEU A 61 0.98 -0.24 -1.83
C LEU A 61 1.34 0.11 -3.28
N ARG A 62 1.25 -0.89 -4.16
CA ARG A 62 1.42 -0.72 -5.60
C ARG A 62 0.07 -0.89 -6.27
N GLY A 63 -0.16 -0.19 -7.37
CA GLY A 63 -1.35 -0.37 -8.17
C GLY A 63 -1.21 0.19 -9.57
N ILE A 64 -2.25 0.00 -10.36
CA ILE A 64 -2.41 0.52 -11.72
C ILE A 64 -3.55 1.52 -11.71
N VAL A 65 -3.32 2.70 -12.28
CA VAL A 65 -4.41 3.68 -12.51
C VAL A 65 -5.26 3.21 -13.68
N ARG A 66 -6.58 3.09 -13.46
CA ARG A 66 -7.56 2.72 -14.49
C ARG A 66 -8.29 3.93 -15.05
N SER A 67 -8.67 4.87 -14.20
CA SER A 67 -9.31 6.13 -14.62
C SER A 67 -9.15 7.19 -13.54
N VAL A 68 -9.33 8.45 -13.95
CA VAL A 68 -9.41 9.62 -13.06
C VAL A 68 -10.77 10.26 -13.26
N GLU A 69 -11.59 10.23 -12.20
CA GLU A 69 -12.95 10.73 -12.18
C GLU A 69 -13.00 12.26 -12.03
N ALA A 70 -14.15 12.87 -12.30
CA ALA A 70 -14.32 14.33 -12.30
C ALA A 70 -14.13 15.00 -10.94
N ASP A 71 -14.39 14.29 -9.84
CA ASP A 71 -14.19 14.73 -8.47
C ASP A 71 -12.73 14.64 -7.98
N GLY A 72 -11.82 14.20 -8.85
CA GLY A 72 -10.41 13.97 -8.52
C GLY A 72 -10.14 12.59 -7.92
N GLU A 73 -11.13 11.70 -7.89
CA GLU A 73 -10.94 10.31 -7.50
C GLU A 73 -10.14 9.53 -8.55
N VAL A 74 -9.16 8.77 -8.08
CA VAL A 74 -8.34 7.91 -8.92
C VAL A 74 -8.78 6.46 -8.69
N GLN A 75 -9.27 5.82 -9.74
CA GLN A 75 -9.58 4.39 -9.71
C GLN A 75 -8.28 3.62 -9.85
N VAL A 76 -7.86 2.97 -8.77
CA VAL A 76 -6.62 2.19 -8.72
C VAL A 76 -6.93 0.72 -8.58
N GLU A 77 -6.30 -0.10 -9.41
CA GLU A 77 -6.28 -1.55 -9.24
C GLU A 77 -5.04 -1.94 -8.44
N HIS A 78 -5.24 -2.58 -7.29
CA HIS A 78 -4.12 -2.98 -6.44
C HIS A 78 -3.35 -4.18 -7.03
N ILE A 79 -2.01 -4.06 -7.04
CA ILE A 79 -1.10 -5.15 -7.40
C ILE A 79 -0.37 -5.62 -6.14
N PRO A 80 -0.50 -6.89 -5.73
CA PRO A 80 0.26 -7.43 -4.61
C PRO A 80 1.76 -7.39 -4.91
N ARG A 81 2.59 -7.21 -3.89
CA ARG A 81 4.05 -7.08 -4.08
C ARG A 81 4.67 -8.40 -4.53
N LEU A 82 4.11 -9.50 -4.07
CA LEU A 82 4.57 -10.85 -4.31
C LEU A 82 3.41 -11.65 -4.90
N ALA A 83 3.42 -11.86 -6.22
CA ALA A 83 2.36 -12.55 -6.95
C ALA A 83 2.64 -14.07 -7.05
N PHE A 84 2.95 -14.72 -5.94
CA PHE A 84 3.39 -16.13 -5.98
C PHE A 84 2.24 -17.14 -6.22
N PHE A 85 1.01 -16.86 -5.76
CA PHE A 85 -0.04 -17.89 -5.71
C PHE A 85 -1.45 -17.46 -6.14
N ASN A 86 -1.65 -16.28 -6.74
CA ASN A 86 -3.01 -15.79 -6.98
C ASN A 86 -3.21 -15.18 -8.37
N ASN A 87 -3.59 -16.04 -9.32
CA ASN A 87 -3.93 -15.70 -10.71
C ASN A 87 -5.41 -15.34 -10.87
N SER A 88 -6.01 -14.70 -9.87
CA SER A 88 -7.41 -14.31 -9.99
C SER A 88 -7.56 -13.09 -10.89
N THR A 89 -8.08 -13.35 -12.09
CA THR A 89 -8.37 -12.43 -13.20
C THR A 89 -9.55 -11.47 -12.93
N GLY A 90 -9.79 -11.10 -11.67
CA GLY A 90 -10.80 -10.11 -11.32
C GLY A 90 -10.21 -8.70 -11.37
N ALA A 91 -10.65 -7.87 -12.33
CA ALA A 91 -10.34 -6.45 -12.37
C ALA A 91 -11.07 -5.74 -11.22
N SER A 92 -10.45 -5.74 -10.04
CA SER A 92 -10.91 -4.94 -8.92
C SER A 92 -10.51 -3.49 -9.12
N ARG A 93 -11.49 -2.59 -9.03
CA ARG A 93 -11.30 -1.15 -9.05
C ARG A 93 -11.52 -0.61 -7.65
N MET A 94 -10.57 0.18 -7.17
CA MET A 94 -10.61 0.76 -5.85
C MET A 94 -10.59 2.29 -5.96
N PRO A 95 -11.64 2.99 -5.51
CA PRO A 95 -11.66 4.44 -5.52
C PRO A 95 -10.70 4.98 -4.46
N LEU A 96 -9.71 5.76 -4.91
CA LEU A 96 -8.74 6.44 -4.07
C LEU A 96 -8.90 7.96 -4.22
N LEU A 97 -9.26 8.61 -3.13
CA LEU A 97 -9.42 10.04 -3.02
C LEU A 97 -8.13 10.65 -2.48
N LEU A 98 -7.63 11.69 -3.16
CA LEU A 98 -6.47 12.43 -2.70
C LEU A 98 -6.93 13.47 -1.67
N PRO A 99 -6.21 13.67 -0.56
CA PRO A 99 -6.56 14.67 0.47
C PRO A 99 -6.21 16.10 0.00
N LEU A 100 -6.73 16.51 -1.15
CA LEU A 100 -6.47 17.78 -1.80
C LEU A 100 -7.78 18.38 -2.29
N THR A 101 -7.90 19.71 -2.23
CA THR A 101 -9.01 20.41 -2.88
C THR A 101 -8.85 20.34 -4.40
N HIS A 102 -9.72 19.58 -5.07
CA HIS A 102 -9.67 19.41 -6.51
C HIS A 102 -10.32 20.60 -7.23
N SER A 103 -9.48 21.43 -7.86
CA SER A 103 -9.92 22.39 -8.88
C SER A 103 -10.01 21.70 -10.24
N GLU A 104 -10.92 22.12 -11.14
CA GLU A 104 -11.04 21.57 -12.50
C GLU A 104 -9.70 21.50 -13.24
N LYS A 105 -8.83 22.51 -13.06
CA LYS A 105 -7.48 22.55 -13.63
C LYS A 105 -6.59 21.42 -13.12
N SER A 106 -6.69 21.08 -11.84
CA SER A 106 -5.92 19.98 -11.24
C SER A 106 -6.35 18.63 -11.79
N VAL A 107 -7.65 18.44 -12.03
CA VAL A 107 -8.21 17.22 -12.60
C VAL A 107 -7.81 17.07 -14.07
N ALA A 108 -7.89 18.15 -14.85
CA ALA A 108 -7.40 18.16 -16.23
C ALA A 108 -5.91 17.82 -16.32
N TRP A 109 -5.09 18.40 -15.44
CA TRP A 109 -3.66 18.08 -15.36
C TRP A 109 -3.42 16.61 -15.00
N MET A 110 -4.18 16.05 -14.03
CA MET A 110 -4.08 14.63 -13.66
C MET A 110 -4.42 13.72 -14.84
N ARG A 111 -5.47 14.01 -15.60
CA ARG A 111 -5.85 13.24 -16.80
C ARG A 111 -4.78 13.29 -17.89
N ALA A 112 -4.15 14.46 -18.07
CA ALA A 112 -3.09 14.62 -19.06
C ALA A 112 -1.77 13.92 -18.66
N ASN A 113 -1.44 13.89 -17.36
CA ASN A 113 -0.14 13.41 -16.87
C ASN A 113 -0.15 11.99 -16.29
N LEU A 114 -1.33 11.45 -15.93
CA LEU A 114 -1.49 10.06 -15.49
C LEU A 114 -2.14 9.26 -16.61
N PRO A 115 -1.34 8.63 -17.49
CA PRO A 115 -1.90 7.75 -18.50
C PRO A 115 -2.61 6.56 -17.85
N VAL A 116 -3.71 6.16 -18.46
CA VAL A 116 -4.44 4.94 -18.12
C VAL A 116 -3.48 3.75 -18.19
N ASN A 117 -3.64 2.79 -17.27
CA ASN A 117 -2.82 1.60 -17.11
C ASN A 117 -1.39 1.87 -16.59
N SER A 118 -1.11 3.06 -16.07
CA SER A 118 0.19 3.38 -15.50
C SER A 118 0.35 2.83 -14.07
N ARG A 119 1.56 2.37 -13.74
CA ARG A 119 1.89 1.85 -12.41
C ARG A 119 2.16 3.00 -11.44
N VAL A 120 1.42 3.01 -10.34
CA VAL A 120 1.55 3.98 -9.24
C VAL A 120 1.87 3.26 -7.94
N ARG A 121 2.46 4.00 -7.00
CA ARG A 121 2.53 3.58 -5.60
C ARG A 121 1.61 4.49 -4.82
N PHE A 122 0.91 3.97 -3.82
CA PHE A 122 0.04 4.79 -2.99
C PHE A 122 0.14 4.38 -1.53
N VAL A 123 -0.11 5.34 -0.64
CA VAL A 123 -0.12 5.15 0.81
C VAL A 123 -1.51 5.49 1.30
N LEU A 124 -2.13 4.55 1.99
CA LEU A 124 -3.45 4.75 2.57
C LEU A 124 -3.30 5.53 3.89
N LEU A 125 -4.05 6.62 4.01
CA LEU A 125 -4.11 7.45 5.20
C LEU A 125 -5.29 7.05 6.08
N GLY A 126 -6.42 6.73 5.45
CA GLY A 126 -7.65 6.38 6.15
C GLY A 126 -8.76 5.96 5.20
N LYS A 127 -9.92 5.73 5.79
CA LYS A 127 -11.17 5.45 5.09
C LYS A 127 -12.05 6.69 5.18
N SER A 128 -12.81 6.98 4.11
CA SER A 128 -13.84 8.02 4.17
C SER A 128 -14.99 7.56 5.08
N ASP A 129 -15.76 8.51 5.64
CA ASP A 129 -16.87 8.23 6.58
C ASP A 129 -17.90 7.24 6.01
N ASP A 130 -18.24 7.36 4.72
CA ASP A 130 -19.15 6.45 4.02
C ASP A 130 -18.58 5.06 3.76
N SER A 131 -17.29 4.86 4.06
CA SER A 131 -16.65 3.56 4.03
C SER A 131 -16.56 2.92 2.62
N THR A 132 -16.89 3.69 1.59
CA THR A 132 -16.84 3.34 0.16
C THR A 132 -15.59 3.83 -0.54
N ARG A 133 -14.93 4.86 0.01
CA ARG A 133 -13.78 5.57 -0.57
C ARG A 133 -12.56 5.45 0.35
N LEU A 134 -11.38 5.30 -0.24
CA LEU A 134 -10.12 5.35 0.49
C LEU A 134 -9.49 6.73 0.36
N ILE A 135 -8.91 7.22 1.45
CA ILE A 135 -8.13 8.45 1.42
C ILE A 135 -6.66 8.07 1.42
N GLY A 136 -5.90 8.56 0.44
CA GLY A 136 -4.49 8.20 0.33
C GLY A 136 -3.68 9.10 -0.59
N LEU A 137 -2.36 9.05 -0.40
CA LEU A 137 -1.38 9.76 -1.22
C LEU A 137 -0.95 8.88 -2.38
N VAL A 138 -0.89 9.44 -3.59
CA VAL A 138 -0.42 8.75 -4.80
C VAL A 138 0.96 9.26 -5.20
N PHE A 139 1.83 8.33 -5.58
CA PHE A 139 3.19 8.57 -6.01
C PHE A 139 3.36 8.06 -7.44
N TYR A 140 3.67 8.97 -8.36
CA TYR A 140 3.93 8.68 -9.77
C TYR A 140 5.36 9.09 -10.14
N ARG A 141 6.13 8.20 -10.77
CA ARG A 141 7.54 8.46 -11.19
C ARG A 141 8.43 9.11 -10.10
N ARG A 142 8.27 8.72 -8.83
CA ARG A 142 8.96 9.29 -7.65
C ARG A 142 8.54 10.72 -7.25
N VAL A 143 7.49 11.26 -7.85
CA VAL A 143 6.88 12.54 -7.47
C VAL A 143 5.61 12.26 -6.67
N ILE A 144 5.39 13.05 -5.61
CA ILE A 144 4.20 12.98 -4.77
C ILE A 144 3.11 13.82 -5.42
N LEU A 145 1.98 13.22 -5.74
CA LEU A 145 0.79 13.96 -6.16
C LEU A 145 0.17 14.59 -4.91
N GLY A 146 0.44 15.88 -4.70
CA GLY A 146 -0.10 16.66 -3.58
C GLY A 146 0.90 17.41 -2.73
N ASP A 147 2.19 17.23 -2.95
CA ASP A 147 3.21 17.95 -2.19
C ASP A 147 3.43 19.32 -2.84
N SER A 148 3.33 20.40 -2.06
CA SER A 148 3.47 21.79 -2.56
C SER A 148 4.86 22.05 -3.19
N LEU A 149 5.83 21.19 -2.89
CA LEU A 149 7.16 21.12 -3.51
C LEU A 149 7.15 20.76 -5.00
N MET A 150 6.04 20.23 -5.53
CA MET A 150 5.89 19.93 -6.97
C MET A 150 5.93 21.19 -7.84
N TRP A 151 5.56 22.36 -7.28
CA TRP A 151 5.62 23.65 -7.99
C TRP A 151 7.03 24.28 -7.97
N ILE A 152 7.78 24.10 -6.87
CA ILE A 152 9.10 24.70 -6.67
C ILE A 152 10.15 24.08 -7.61
N ARG A 153 10.03 22.78 -7.91
CA ARG A 153 11.02 22.05 -8.72
C ARG A 153 10.86 22.24 -10.23
N PHE A 154 9.78 22.88 -10.69
CA PHE A 154 9.50 23.16 -12.11
C PHE A 154 9.90 24.57 -12.57
N ARG A 155 10.69 25.32 -11.78
CA ARG A 155 11.13 26.69 -12.12
C ARG A 155 9.95 27.65 -12.32
N LEU A 156 8.85 27.44 -11.60
CA LEU A 156 7.76 28.41 -11.41
C LEU A 156 7.71 28.80 -9.92
N CYS A 157 8.76 29.48 -9.46
CA CYS A 157 8.67 30.37 -8.31
C CYS A 157 8.88 31.79 -8.81
N CYS A 158 7.78 32.51 -8.99
CA CYS A 158 7.79 33.93 -8.65
C CYS A 158 8.04 34.00 -7.14
N LEU A 159 9.17 34.60 -6.78
CA LEU A 159 9.51 35.03 -5.44
C LEU A 159 8.45 36.01 -4.91
N PHE A 160 8.38 36.10 -3.58
CA PHE A 160 7.75 37.18 -2.80
C PHE A 160 6.21 37.19 -2.73
N THR A 161 5.70 37.08 -1.51
CA THR A 161 4.40 37.61 -1.07
C THR A 161 4.27 39.11 -1.41
N PRO A 162 3.07 39.74 -1.50
CA PRO A 162 1.70 39.26 -1.25
C PRO A 162 0.68 39.80 -2.30
N MET A 163 0.41 39.14 -3.44
CA MET A 163 -0.64 39.65 -4.35
C MET A 163 -1.09 38.69 -5.46
N PHE A 164 -1.55 37.47 -5.15
CA PHE A 164 -2.29 36.68 -6.16
C PHE A 164 -3.41 35.85 -5.51
N PRO A 165 -4.70 36.17 -5.73
CA PRO A 165 -5.82 35.51 -5.06
C PRO A 165 -6.19 34.12 -5.65
N ASN A 166 -5.40 33.54 -6.56
CA ASN A 166 -5.88 32.47 -7.45
C ASN A 166 -5.13 31.12 -7.40
N CYS A 167 -4.33 30.85 -6.36
CA CYS A 167 -3.72 29.54 -6.16
C CYS A 167 -4.42 28.77 -5.02
N CYS A 168 -5.57 28.18 -5.32
CA CYS A 168 -6.31 27.32 -4.41
C CYS A 168 -5.83 25.87 -4.51
N CYS A 169 -4.72 25.54 -3.85
CA CYS A 169 -4.44 24.16 -3.41
C CYS A 169 -4.25 24.22 -1.90
N VAL A 170 -5.33 24.01 -1.15
CA VAL A 170 -5.28 23.91 0.31
C VAL A 170 -5.13 22.42 0.65
N MET A 171 -4.03 22.06 1.30
CA MET A 171 -3.90 20.74 1.93
C MET A 171 -4.91 20.68 3.08
N VAL A 172 -5.96 19.88 2.92
CA VAL A 172 -6.91 19.60 4.01
C VAL A 172 -6.36 18.41 4.78
N TRP A 173 -5.73 18.69 5.92
CA TRP A 173 -5.44 17.65 6.92
C TRP A 173 -6.77 17.30 7.60
N PRO A 174 -7.23 16.03 7.60
CA PRO A 174 -8.35 15.67 8.47
C PRO A 174 -7.91 15.88 9.92
N ARG A 175 -8.57 16.81 10.62
CA ARG A 175 -8.47 16.93 12.08
C ARG A 175 -8.91 15.59 12.66
N CYS A 176 -8.02 14.92 13.40
CA CYS A 176 -8.46 13.99 14.44
C CYS A 176 -9.25 14.80 15.47
N GLY A 177 -10.56 14.56 15.57
CA GLY A 177 -11.35 14.78 16.77
C GLY A 177 -12.11 13.47 17.01
N THR A 178 -12.17 12.89 18.19
CA THR A 178 -11.88 13.33 19.56
C THR A 178 -11.51 12.08 20.36
#